data_AF-A0A431UGA5-F1
#
_entry.id   AF-A0A431UGA5-F1
#
_cell.length_a   1.000
_cell.length_b   1.000
_cell.length_c   1.000
_cell.angle_alpha   90.00
_cell.angle_beta   90.00
_cell.angle_gamma   90.00
#
_symmetry.space_group_name_H-M   'P 1'
#
loop_
_entity.id
_entity.type
_entity.pdbx_description
1 polymer ?
#
loop_
_entity_poly.entity_id
_entity_poly.type
_entity_poly.pdbx_seq_one_letter_code
_entity_poly.pdbx_strand_id
1 'polypeptide(L)'
;MKIAIFLSFILFLSFILLFLFLNNENRKEENKDSILLIIFGSLLFSLIITAVVAFFLFLVIGSTRIMDTLFSLNITTNQLIVIGIFFLIYWLTIDNIFEKLFEYLFGENIYAILSVALTRIAAFYIIGIIISLNNSVNITISIGVSIILLVIDALFIFKK
;
A
#
# COMPACT_ATOMS: atom_id res chain seq x y z
N MET A 1 -0.11 15.44 -10.66
CA MET A 1 1.14 15.15 -11.41
C MET A 1 2.01 14.11 -10.70
N LYS A 2 2.41 14.29 -9.43
CA LYS A 2 3.32 13.35 -8.73
C LYS A 2 2.78 11.92 -8.57
N ILE A 3 1.50 11.75 -8.24
CA ILE A 3 0.87 10.40 -8.15
C ILE A 3 0.86 9.70 -9.52
N ALA A 4 0.51 10.41 -10.59
CA ALA A 4 0.49 9.86 -11.94
C ALA A 4 1.90 9.42 -12.39
N ILE A 5 2.94 10.18 -12.05
CA ILE A 5 4.34 9.80 -12.31
C ILE A 5 4.69 8.51 -11.55
N PHE A 6 4.33 8.42 -10.27
CA PHE A 6 4.58 7.23 -9.45
C PHE A 6 3.84 5.99 -10.00
N LEU A 7 2.56 6.12 -10.36
CA LEU A 7 1.79 5.03 -10.97
C LEU A 7 2.34 4.63 -12.35
N SER A 8 2.77 5.59 -13.16
CA SER A 8 3.43 5.30 -14.44
C SER A 8 4.75 4.55 -14.24
N PHE A 9 5.51 4.89 -13.20
CA PHE A 9 6.73 4.17 -12.85
C PHE A 9 6.42 2.71 -12.44
N ILE A 10 5.40 2.50 -11.61
CA ILE A 10 4.94 1.15 -11.24
C ILE A 10 4.49 0.35 -12.47
N LEU A 11 3.71 0.97 -13.36
CA LEU A 11 3.24 0.32 -14.59
C LEU A 11 4.41 -0.13 -15.46
N PHE A 12 5.38 0.75 -15.67
CA PHE A 12 6.53 0.45 -16.52
C PHE A 12 7.44 -0.61 -15.90
N LEU A 13 7.71 -0.51 -14.59
CA LEU A 13 8.54 -1.48 -13.87
C LEU A 13 7.89 -2.87 -13.84
N SER A 14 6.60 -2.95 -13.50
CA SER A 14 5.85 -4.21 -13.50
C SER A 14 5.75 -4.81 -14.90
N PHE A 15 5.51 -3.98 -15.93
CA PHE A 15 5.51 -4.43 -17.31
C PHE A 15 6.84 -5.06 -17.72
N ILE A 16 7.97 -4.40 -17.42
CA ILE A 16 9.31 -4.93 -17.76
C ILE A 16 9.55 -6.26 -17.04
N LEU A 17 9.26 -6.34 -15.74
CA LEU A 17 9.48 -7.56 -14.96
C LEU A 17 8.62 -8.73 -15.48
N LEU A 18 7.34 -8.47 -15.76
CA LEU A 18 6.43 -9.47 -16.31
C LEU A 18 6.82 -9.89 -17.72
N PHE A 19 7.23 -8.94 -18.57
CA PHE A 19 7.71 -9.24 -19.91
C PHE A 19 8.97 -10.11 -19.88
N LEU A 20 9.94 -9.77 -19.03
CA LEU A 20 11.14 -10.60 -18.84
C LEU A 20 10.80 -12.00 -18.33
N PHE A 21 9.88 -12.09 -17.37
CA PHE A 21 9.43 -13.37 -16.81
C PHE A 21 8.73 -14.24 -17.86
N LEU A 22 7.69 -13.71 -18.51
CA LEU A 22 6.89 -14.44 -19.51
C LEU A 22 7.72 -14.80 -20.75
N ASN A 23 8.59 -13.90 -21.20
CA ASN A 23 9.49 -14.19 -22.32
C ASN A 23 10.53 -15.27 -21.98
N ASN A 24 11.06 -15.26 -20.75
CA ASN A 24 11.98 -16.31 -20.31
C ASN A 24 11.29 -17.68 -20.21
N GLU A 25 10.04 -17.71 -19.77
CA GLU A 25 9.28 -18.97 -19.69
C GLU A 25 8.91 -19.48 -21.08
N ASN A 26 8.42 -18.61 -21.97
CA ASN A 26 8.09 -18.97 -23.35
C ASN A 26 9.29 -19.51 -24.14
N ARG A 27 10.52 -19.09 -23.81
CA ARG A 27 11.74 -19.61 -24.47
C ARG A 27 12.05 -21.07 -24.12
N LYS A 28 11.52 -21.60 -23.02
CA LYS A 28 11.71 -22.98 -22.56
C LYS A 28 10.69 -23.95 -23.15
N GLU A 29 9.59 -23.44 -23.68
CA GLU A 29 8.51 -24.26 -24.25
C GLU A 29 8.82 -24.69 -25.69
N GLU A 30 8.38 -25.90 -26.05
CA GLU A 30 8.51 -26.43 -27.42
C GLU A 30 7.62 -25.65 -28.40
N ASN A 31 6.44 -25.22 -27.95
CA ASN A 31 5.49 -24.42 -28.70
C ASN A 31 5.52 -22.97 -28.22
N LYS A 32 6.37 -22.16 -28.85
CA LYS A 32 6.54 -20.76 -28.45
C LYS A 32 5.32 -19.92 -28.82
N ASP A 33 4.78 -19.22 -27.84
CA ASP A 33 3.83 -18.13 -28.05
C ASP A 33 4.46 -16.99 -28.86
N SER A 34 3.59 -16.29 -29.61
CA SER A 34 4.01 -15.10 -30.35
C SER A 34 4.42 -13.98 -29.39
N ILE A 35 5.44 -13.21 -29.76
CA ILE A 35 5.92 -12.06 -28.97
C ILE A 35 4.79 -11.06 -28.68
N LEU A 36 3.84 -10.91 -29.60
CA LEU A 36 2.67 -10.04 -29.41
C LEU A 36 1.78 -10.51 -28.24
N LEU A 37 1.58 -11.81 -28.07
CA LEU A 37 0.83 -12.36 -26.93
C LEU A 37 1.57 -12.11 -25.61
N ILE A 38 2.89 -12.25 -25.60
CA ILE A 38 3.72 -11.98 -24.41
C ILE A 38 3.62 -10.51 -24.01
N ILE A 39 3.74 -9.59 -24.97
CA ILE A 39 3.61 -8.14 -24.73
C ILE A 39 2.22 -7.83 -24.19
N PHE A 40 1.17 -8.34 -24.83
CA PHE A 40 -0.20 -8.07 -24.43
C PHE A 40 -0.51 -8.64 -23.04
N GLY A 41 -0.10 -9.87 -22.76
CA GLY A 41 -0.22 -10.49 -21.43
C GLY A 41 0.50 -9.69 -20.37
N SER A 42 1.76 -9.31 -20.61
CA SER A 42 2.55 -8.50 -19.68
C SER A 42 1.88 -7.15 -19.38
N LEU A 43 1.29 -6.51 -20.40
CA LEU A 43 0.61 -5.22 -20.27
C LEU A 43 -0.72 -5.34 -19.49
N LEU A 44 -1.50 -6.39 -19.74
CA LEU A 44 -2.73 -6.64 -18.97
C LEU A 44 -2.42 -6.89 -17.48
N PHE A 45 -1.44 -7.75 -17.18
CA PHE A 45 -1.06 -8.04 -15.80
C PHE A 45 -0.44 -6.83 -15.09
N SER A 46 0.38 -6.02 -15.80
CA SER A 46 0.94 -4.79 -15.21
C SER A 46 -0.13 -3.75 -14.89
N LEU A 47 -1.19 -3.65 -15.70
CA LEU A 47 -2.35 -2.80 -15.42
C LEU A 47 -3.08 -3.26 -14.15
N ILE A 48 -3.28 -4.58 -13.97
CA ILE A 48 -3.90 -5.12 -12.75
C ILE A 48 -3.08 -4.75 -11.51
N ILE A 49 -1.76 -4.98 -11.55
CA ILE A 49 -0.85 -4.63 -10.45
C ILE A 49 -0.95 -3.12 -10.16
N THR A 50 -0.91 -2.29 -11.20
CA THR A 50 -0.99 -0.83 -11.06
C THR A 50 -2.34 -0.40 -10.46
N ALA A 51 -3.44 -1.03 -10.86
CA ALA A 51 -4.77 -0.75 -10.33
C ALA A 51 -4.87 -1.09 -8.83
N VAL A 52 -4.30 -2.24 -8.41
CA VAL A 52 -4.23 -2.63 -7.01
C VAL A 52 -3.42 -1.61 -6.21
N VAL A 53 -2.24 -1.20 -6.70
CA VAL A 53 -1.42 -0.20 -6.01
C VAL A 53 -2.12 1.17 -5.94
N ALA A 54 -2.80 1.58 -7.01
CA ALA A 54 -3.58 2.81 -7.03
C ALA A 54 -4.73 2.78 -6.00
N PHE A 55 -5.40 1.64 -5.85
CA PHE A 55 -6.46 1.45 -4.86
C PHE A 55 -5.91 1.59 -3.43
N PHE A 56 -4.79 0.95 -3.10
CA PHE A 56 -4.15 1.11 -1.78
C PHE A 56 -3.69 2.55 -1.53
N LEU A 57 -3.08 3.21 -2.52
CA LEU A 57 -2.73 4.63 -2.40
C LEU A 57 -3.95 5.50 -2.12
N PHE A 58 -5.05 5.23 -2.80
CA PHE A 58 -6.30 5.95 -2.61
C PHE A 58 -6.83 5.78 -1.19
N LEU A 59 -6.78 4.57 -0.62
CA LEU A 59 -7.16 4.33 0.77
C LEU A 59 -6.30 5.14 1.76
N VAL A 60 -4.98 5.14 1.59
CA VAL A 60 -4.06 5.83 2.51
C VAL A 60 -4.15 7.35 2.39
N ILE A 61 -4.15 7.87 1.16
CA ILE A 61 -4.26 9.31 0.92
C ILE A 61 -5.65 9.80 1.33
N GLY A 62 -6.70 9.02 1.03
CA GLY A 62 -8.08 9.32 1.40
C GLY A 62 -8.27 9.39 2.91
N SER A 63 -7.79 8.39 3.66
CA SER A 63 -7.88 8.37 5.13
C SER A 63 -7.10 9.53 5.77
N THR A 64 -5.89 9.82 5.27
CA THR A 64 -5.10 10.95 5.75
C THR A 64 -5.79 12.28 5.45
N ARG A 65 -6.42 12.42 4.27
CA ARG A 65 -7.17 13.62 3.90
C ARG A 65 -8.42 13.80 4.77
N ILE A 66 -9.12 12.73 5.10
CA ILE A 66 -10.24 12.79 6.05
C ILE A 66 -9.76 13.34 7.39
N MET A 67 -8.66 12.82 7.94
CA MET A 67 -8.06 13.32 9.18
C MET A 67 -7.65 14.79 9.09
N ASP A 68 -7.02 15.19 7.98
CA ASP A 68 -6.65 16.58 7.71
C ASP A 68 -7.87 17.51 7.75
N THR A 69 -8.98 17.13 7.12
CA THR A 69 -10.21 17.93 7.10
C THR A 69 -10.94 17.96 8.44
N LEU A 70 -10.99 16.85 9.18
CA LEU A 70 -11.69 16.77 10.47
C LEU A 70 -10.98 17.58 11.56
N PHE A 71 -9.65 17.56 11.56
CA PHE A 71 -8.83 18.21 12.59
C PHE A 71 -8.15 19.49 12.11
N SER A 72 -8.40 19.93 10.88
CA SER A 72 -7.80 21.12 10.27
C SER A 72 -6.27 21.14 10.37
N LEU A 73 -5.65 20.02 10.01
CA LEU A 73 -4.21 19.79 10.23
C LEU A 73 -3.31 20.56 9.25
N ASN A 74 -3.89 21.13 8.19
CA ASN A 74 -3.23 21.93 7.16
C ASN A 74 -2.05 21.19 6.48
N ILE A 75 -2.22 19.91 6.21
CA ILE A 75 -1.20 19.09 5.54
C ILE A 75 -1.17 19.47 4.06
N THR A 76 0.03 19.75 3.54
CA THR A 76 0.18 20.04 2.11
C THR A 76 -0.05 18.79 1.27
N THR A 77 -0.58 18.95 0.06
CA THR A 77 -0.77 17.84 -0.89
C THR A 77 0.52 17.06 -1.16
N ASN A 78 1.67 17.74 -1.15
CA ASN A 78 2.97 17.08 -1.29
C ASN A 78 3.27 16.14 -0.13
N GLN A 79 3.04 16.57 1.11
CA GLN A 79 3.22 15.73 2.29
C GLN A 79 2.26 14.54 2.26
N LEU A 80 0.99 14.74 1.90
CA LEU A 80 0.02 13.65 1.75
C LEU A 80 0.49 12.56 0.78
N ILE A 81 1.02 12.96 -0.38
CA ILE A 81 1.52 12.02 -1.39
C ILE A 81 2.73 11.24 -0.85
N VAL A 82 3.66 11.93 -0.17
CA VAL A 82 4.86 11.30 0.36
C VAL A 82 4.51 10.32 1.48
N ILE A 83 3.64 10.71 2.42
CA ILE A 83 3.09 9.80 3.45
C ILE A 83 2.46 8.57 2.80
N GLY A 84 1.63 8.78 1.77
CA GLY A 84 0.96 7.70 1.04
C GLY A 84 1.94 6.70 0.41
N ILE A 85 3.00 7.18 -0.24
CA ILE A 85 4.01 6.32 -0.87
C ILE A 85 4.81 5.53 0.18
N PHE A 86 5.33 6.20 1.22
CA PHE A 86 6.11 5.53 2.27
C PHE A 86 5.27 4.51 3.03
N PHE A 87 4.03 4.86 3.37
CA PHE A 87 3.15 3.94 4.06
C PHE A 87 2.72 2.78 3.17
N LEU A 88 2.52 3.00 1.86
CA LEU A 88 2.23 1.89 0.94
C LEU A 88 3.39 0.90 0.88
N ILE A 89 4.64 1.39 0.86
CA ILE A 89 5.82 0.52 0.93
C ILE A 89 5.81 -0.29 2.23
N TYR A 90 5.56 0.36 3.37
CA TYR A 90 5.41 -0.32 4.66
C TYR A 90 4.30 -1.37 4.61
N TRP A 91 3.13 -1.02 4.09
CA TRP A 91 1.95 -1.88 4.06
C TRP A 91 2.19 -3.13 3.21
N LEU A 92 2.76 -2.98 2.02
CA LEU A 92 3.02 -4.13 1.14
C LEU A 92 4.17 -5.03 1.61
N THR A 93 5.02 -4.57 2.54
CA THR A 93 6.22 -5.30 2.97
C THR A 93 6.16 -5.73 4.44
N ILE A 94 6.24 -4.76 5.34
CA ILE A 94 6.44 -4.96 6.78
C ILE A 94 5.12 -5.30 7.48
N ASP A 95 4.01 -4.68 7.07
CA ASP A 95 2.70 -4.90 7.70
C ASP A 95 2.25 -6.36 7.58
N ASN A 96 2.39 -6.96 6.39
CA ASN A 96 2.11 -8.39 6.16
C ASN A 96 2.97 -9.32 7.03
N ILE A 97 4.23 -8.95 7.28
CA ILE A 97 5.12 -9.73 8.16
C ILE A 97 4.62 -9.68 9.60
N PHE A 98 4.24 -8.48 10.08
CA PHE A 98 3.70 -8.31 11.43
C PHE A 98 2.34 -9.01 11.61
N GLU A 99 1.47 -8.94 10.61
CA GLU A 99 0.18 -9.64 10.62
C GLU A 99 0.38 -11.14 10.84
N LYS A 100 1.21 -11.79 10.02
CA LYS A 100 1.50 -13.23 10.15
C LYS A 100 2.19 -13.57 11.46
N LEU A 101 3.08 -12.70 11.95
CA LEU A 101 3.76 -12.89 13.23
C LEU A 101 2.77 -12.81 14.41
N PHE A 102 1.86 -11.85 14.42
CA PHE A 102 0.89 -11.70 15.50
C PHE A 102 -0.21 -12.76 15.45
N GLU A 103 -0.66 -13.17 14.26
CA GLU A 103 -1.54 -14.34 14.10
C GLU A 103 -0.89 -15.60 14.67
N TYR A 104 0.41 -15.80 14.44
CA TYR A 104 1.13 -16.94 14.99
C TYR A 104 1.24 -16.89 16.53
N LEU A 105 1.46 -15.71 17.12
CA LEU A 105 1.63 -15.56 18.56
C LEU A 105 0.31 -15.59 19.34
N PHE A 106 -0.76 -14.97 18.81
CA PHE A 106 -2.02 -14.75 19.52
C PHE A 106 -3.21 -15.53 18.94
N GLY A 107 -3.01 -16.23 17.81
CA GLY A 107 -4.08 -16.82 17.01
C GLY A 107 -4.84 -15.80 16.17
N GLU A 108 -5.83 -16.27 15.40
CA GLU A 108 -6.77 -15.44 14.61
C GLU A 108 -7.80 -14.73 15.50
N ASN A 109 -7.32 -14.00 16.51
CA ASN A 109 -8.14 -13.32 17.51
C ASN A 109 -8.10 -11.80 17.31
N ILE A 110 -9.05 -11.09 17.95
CA ILE A 110 -9.09 -9.62 17.97
C ILE A 110 -7.77 -8.99 18.43
N TYR A 111 -7.04 -9.67 19.32
CA TYR A 111 -5.75 -9.21 19.82
C TYR A 111 -4.68 -9.11 18.72
N ALA A 112 -4.66 -10.02 17.75
CA ALA A 112 -3.71 -9.95 16.64
C ALA A 112 -3.95 -8.71 15.77
N ILE A 113 -5.21 -8.39 15.47
CA ILE A 113 -5.60 -7.22 14.68
C ILE A 113 -5.22 -5.93 15.42
N LEU A 114 -5.47 -5.86 16.73
CA LEU A 114 -5.09 -4.71 17.55
C LEU A 114 -3.57 -4.51 17.58
N SER A 115 -2.80 -5.60 17.64
CA SER A 115 -1.33 -5.56 17.56
C SER A 115 -0.84 -5.00 16.22
N VAL A 116 -1.45 -5.40 15.10
CA VAL A 116 -1.14 -4.83 13.77
C VAL A 116 -1.48 -3.34 13.71
N ALA A 117 -2.61 -2.93 14.29
CA ALA A 117 -2.95 -1.50 14.35
C ALA A 117 -1.91 -0.69 15.12
N LEU A 118 -1.34 -1.22 16.21
CA LEU A 118 -0.25 -0.57 16.95
C LEU A 118 1.02 -0.42 16.10
N THR A 119 1.38 -1.42 15.30
CA THR A 119 2.53 -1.30 14.40
C THR A 119 2.29 -0.26 13.31
N ARG A 120 1.06 -0.11 12.82
CA ARG A 120 0.67 0.94 11.87
C ARG A 120 0.77 2.34 12.48
N ILE A 121 0.36 2.52 13.74
CA ILE A 121 0.54 3.81 14.45
C ILE A 121 2.02 4.17 14.51
N ALA A 122 2.87 3.22 14.92
CA ALA A 122 4.31 3.42 14.99
C ALA A 122 4.91 3.75 13.61
N ALA A 123 4.48 3.03 12.56
CA ALA A 123 4.94 3.26 11.19
C ALA A 123 4.57 4.65 10.69
N PHE A 124 3.31 5.08 10.81
CA PHE A 124 2.90 6.43 10.42
C PHE A 124 3.66 7.51 11.20
N TYR A 125 3.91 7.28 12.50
CA TYR A 125 4.63 8.24 13.32
C TYR A 125 6.09 8.40 12.86
N ILE A 126 6.78 7.29 12.57
CA ILE A 126 8.14 7.29 12.02
C ILE A 126 8.16 7.98 10.65
N ILE A 127 7.21 7.67 9.77
CA ILE A 127 7.08 8.30 8.45
C ILE A 127 6.86 9.80 8.60
N GLY A 128 6.03 10.24 9.55
CA GLY A 128 5.78 11.65 9.81
C GLY A 128 7.01 12.40 10.35
N ILE A 129 7.87 11.74 11.13
CA ILE A 129 9.17 12.30 11.54
C ILE A 129 10.06 12.50 10.32
N ILE A 130 10.16 11.52 9.41
CA ILE A 130 10.98 11.60 8.20
C ILE A 130 10.56 12.77 7.30
N ILE A 131 9.26 13.08 7.26
CA ILE A 131 8.68 14.16 6.45
C ILE A 131 8.65 15.51 7.21
N SER A 132 9.16 15.55 8.44
CA SER A 132 9.18 16.73 9.31
C SER A 132 7.80 17.32 9.57
N LEU A 133 6.80 16.47 9.82
CA LEU A 133 5.49 16.93 10.27
C LEU A 133 5.56 17.48 11.70
N ASN A 134 4.73 18.49 11.99
CA ASN A 134 4.55 18.97 13.36
C ASN A 134 4.13 17.80 14.26
N ASN A 135 4.69 17.70 15.47
CA ASN A 135 4.43 16.58 16.38
C ASN A 135 2.94 16.35 16.65
N SER A 136 2.17 17.42 16.89
CA SER A 136 0.73 17.34 17.13
C SER A 136 -0.02 16.78 15.91
N VAL A 137 0.38 17.21 14.70
CA VAL A 137 -0.19 16.75 13.43
C VAL A 137 0.19 15.29 13.19
N ASN A 138 1.46 14.93 13.44
CA ASN A 138 1.98 13.58 13.24
C ASN A 138 1.26 12.55 14.11
N ILE A 139 1.11 12.84 15.41
CA ILE A 139 0.37 11.97 16.34
C ILE A 139 -1.08 11.80 15.89
N THR A 140 -1.74 12.90 15.51
CA THR A 140 -3.15 12.88 15.08
C THR A 140 -3.35 12.02 13.82
N ILE A 141 -2.50 12.18 12.81
CA ILE A 141 -2.54 11.34 11.59
C ILE A 141 -2.26 9.88 11.94
N SER A 142 -1.21 9.62 12.72
CA SER A 142 -0.75 8.27 13.00
C SER A 142 -1.82 7.44 13.72
N ILE A 143 -2.47 8.04 14.71
CA ILE A 143 -3.58 7.41 15.43
C ILE A 143 -4.82 7.35 14.53
N GLY A 144 -5.22 8.48 13.94
CA GLY A 144 -6.46 8.60 13.20
C GLY A 144 -6.53 7.70 11.98
N VAL A 145 -5.47 7.66 11.17
CA VAL A 145 -5.42 6.80 9.98
C VAL A 145 -5.35 5.33 10.36
N SER A 146 -4.56 4.96 11.38
CA SER A 146 -4.50 3.57 11.84
C SER A 146 -5.83 3.08 12.40
N ILE A 147 -6.60 3.95 13.08
CA ILE A 147 -7.96 3.63 13.54
C ILE A 147 -8.89 3.41 12.34
N ILE A 148 -8.84 4.27 11.31
CA ILE A 148 -9.64 4.07 10.10
C ILE A 148 -9.35 2.70 9.48
N LEU A 149 -8.07 2.34 9.34
CA LEU A 149 -7.66 1.05 8.78
C LEU A 149 -8.11 -0.12 9.67
N LEU A 150 -7.96 0.00 10.99
CA LEU A 150 -8.44 -1.00 11.95
C LEU A 150 -9.95 -1.24 11.83
N VAL A 151 -10.74 -0.18 11.64
CA VAL A 151 -12.19 -0.31 11.44
C VAL A 151 -12.50 -1.05 10.15
N ILE A 152 -11.76 -0.78 9.06
CA ILE A 152 -11.92 -1.50 7.79
C ILE A 152 -11.62 -2.99 7.97
N ASP A 153 -10.51 -3.33 8.64
CA ASP A 153 -10.11 -4.72 8.88
C ASP A 153 -11.10 -5.45 9.79
N ALA A 154 -11.56 -4.78 10.86
CA ALA A 154 -12.56 -5.33 11.75
C ALA A 154 -13.88 -5.62 11.02
N LEU A 155 -14.36 -4.69 10.17
CA LEU A 155 -15.56 -4.90 9.36
C LEU A 155 -15.43 -6.08 8.40
N PHE A 156 -14.23 -6.31 7.86
CA PHE A 156 -13.98 -7.45 6.98
C PHE A 156 -14.08 -8.78 7.74
N ILE A 157 -13.59 -8.82 8.98
CA ILE A 157 -13.62 -10.03 9.82
C ILE A 157 -15.02 -10.32 10.34
N PHE A 158 -15.78 -9.32 10.80
CA PHE A 158 -17.16 -9.51 11.25
C PHE A 158 -18.13 -9.92 10.13
N LYS A 159 -17.75 -9.70 8.87
CA LYS A 159 -18.54 -10.14 7.72
C LYS A 159 -18.29 -11.61 7.36
N LYS A 160 -17.20 -12.20 7.84
CA LYS A 160 -16.79 -13.59 7.59
C LYS A 160 -17.38 -14.51 8.66
#